data_AF-A0A1Y6FMN9-F1
#
_entry.id   AF-A0A1Y6FMN9-F1
#
_cell.length_a   1.000
_cell.length_b   1.000
_cell.length_c   1.000
_cell.angle_alpha   90.00
_cell.angle_beta   90.00
_cell.angle_gamma   90.00
#
_symmetry.space_group_name_H-M   'P 1'
#
loop_
_entity.id
_entity.type
_entity.pdbx_description
1 polymer ?
#
loop_
_entity_poly.entity_id
_entity_poly.type
_entity_poly.pdbx_seq_one_letter_code
_entity_poly.pdbx_strand_id
1 'polypeptide(L)'
;MGEPTPNLLLKQWAATDEKITTWTDYNNNLLAIDEKITKLIENAQTVLWTGAGYPPAASTITPTKKLSECKNGWILRWSDYDPGVGSNDYDFYESPVFKQRGVSANGKSEMFEIPTSLSATTSSYVNKRLYIYDDKIVGHDDNSVGGNGSSASYGSNDVVLREIVEF
;
A
#
# COMPACT_ATOMS: atom_id res chain seq x y z
N MET A 1 35.47 -27.14 -38.30
CA MET A 1 35.23 -26.07 -37.31
C MET A 1 34.24 -26.64 -36.32
N GLY A 2 34.68 -26.92 -35.09
CA GLY A 2 33.83 -27.48 -34.05
C GLY A 2 32.98 -26.39 -33.42
N GLU A 3 31.73 -26.70 -33.12
CA GLU A 3 30.84 -25.78 -32.39
C GLU A 3 31.42 -25.46 -31.00
N PRO A 4 31.24 -24.22 -30.51
CA PRO A 4 31.73 -23.85 -29.19
C PRO A 4 30.97 -24.63 -28.12
N THR A 5 31.71 -25.29 -27.24
CA THR A 5 31.20 -26.01 -26.08
C THR A 5 30.36 -25.06 -25.21
N PRO A 6 29.09 -25.39 -24.89
CA PRO A 6 28.26 -24.52 -24.07
C PRO A 6 28.91 -24.29 -22.69
N ASN A 7 29.01 -23.00 -22.35
CA ASN A 7 29.58 -22.49 -21.11
C ASN A 7 28.91 -23.18 -19.90
N LEU A 8 29.71 -23.52 -18.88
CA LEU A 8 29.33 -24.32 -17.69
C LEU A 8 28.11 -23.79 -16.92
N LEU A 9 27.69 -22.56 -17.18
CA LEU A 9 26.51 -21.91 -16.61
C LEU A 9 25.17 -22.53 -17.05
N LEU A 10 25.14 -23.33 -18.13
CA LEU A 10 23.90 -23.97 -18.60
C LEU A 10 23.46 -25.18 -17.74
N LYS A 11 24.30 -25.69 -16.84
CA LYS A 11 23.99 -26.90 -16.05
C LYS A 11 23.32 -26.64 -14.70
N GLN A 12 23.15 -25.40 -14.27
CA GLN A 12 22.67 -25.11 -12.91
C GLN A 12 21.16 -24.83 -12.77
N TRP A 13 20.37 -24.85 -13.84
CA TRP A 13 18.91 -24.59 -13.78
C TRP A 13 18.01 -25.71 -14.29
N ALA A 14 18.43 -26.96 -14.10
CA ALA A 14 17.51 -28.10 -14.15
C ALA A 14 16.71 -28.20 -12.83
N ALA A 15 15.75 -27.28 -12.64
CA ALA A 15 14.76 -27.40 -11.55
C ALA A 15 13.31 -27.16 -12.03
N THR A 16 13.08 -27.16 -13.34
CA THR A 16 11.76 -27.35 -13.96
C THR A 16 11.98 -28.12 -15.27
N ASP A 17 11.34 -29.28 -15.40
CA ASP A 17 11.56 -30.29 -16.45
C ASP A 17 11.12 -29.86 -17.88
N GLU A 18 11.73 -28.82 -18.44
CA GLU A 18 11.71 -28.56 -19.88
C GLU A 18 13.15 -28.58 -20.42
N LYS A 19 13.47 -29.60 -21.22
CA LYS A 19 14.79 -29.74 -21.86
C LYS A 19 14.95 -28.61 -22.89
N ILE A 20 15.80 -27.63 -22.57
CA ILE A 20 16.30 -26.65 -23.54
C ILE A 20 17.18 -27.40 -24.54
N THR A 21 16.72 -27.59 -25.78
CA THR A 21 17.44 -28.38 -26.79
C THR A 21 18.02 -27.55 -27.93
N THR A 22 17.58 -26.29 -28.09
CA THR A 22 18.04 -25.39 -29.15
C THR A 22 18.26 -23.96 -28.65
N TRP A 23 19.02 -23.15 -29.40
CA TRP A 23 19.13 -21.70 -29.18
C TRP A 23 17.76 -20.99 -29.25
N THR A 24 16.84 -21.50 -30.06
CA THR A 24 15.47 -21.02 -30.15
C THR A 24 14.69 -21.28 -28.86
N ASP A 25 14.83 -22.47 -28.26
CA ASP A 25 14.20 -22.80 -26.97
C ASP A 25 14.71 -21.88 -25.85
N TYR A 26 16.02 -21.61 -25.85
CA TYR A 26 16.63 -20.68 -24.89
C TYR A 26 16.05 -19.26 -25.02
N ASN A 27 15.99 -18.72 -26.24
CA ASN A 27 15.45 -17.38 -26.49
C ASN A 27 13.96 -17.28 -26.14
N ASN A 28 13.16 -18.30 -26.45
CA ASN A 28 11.74 -18.33 -26.10
C ASN A 28 11.53 -18.36 -24.58
N ASN A 29 12.35 -19.13 -23.86
CA ASN A 29 12.32 -19.16 -22.39
C ASN A 29 12.73 -17.83 -21.77
N LEU A 30 13.73 -17.13 -22.32
CA LEU A 30 14.09 -15.78 -21.87
C LEU A 30 12.92 -14.81 -22.03
N LEU A 31 12.24 -14.81 -23.18
CA LEU A 31 11.08 -13.94 -23.41
C LEU A 31 9.93 -14.24 -22.44
N ALA A 32 9.67 -15.52 -22.16
CA ALA A 32 8.64 -15.93 -21.20
C ALA A 32 9.00 -15.50 -19.76
N ILE A 33 10.28 -15.56 -19.39
CA ILE A 33 10.77 -15.06 -18.10
C ILE A 33 10.64 -13.54 -18.02
N ASP A 34 11.01 -12.80 -19.07
CA ASP A 34 10.89 -11.34 -19.11
C ASP A 34 9.43 -10.89 -18.98
N GLU A 35 8.50 -11.57 -19.67
CA GLU A 35 7.07 -11.30 -19.53
C GLU A 35 6.58 -11.59 -18.10
N LYS A 36 7.05 -12.68 -17.50
CA LYS A 36 6.70 -13.03 -16.11
C LYS A 36 7.27 -12.04 -15.11
N ILE A 37 8.51 -11.60 -15.28
CA ILE A 37 9.15 -10.57 -14.44
C ILE A 37 8.41 -9.24 -14.59
N THR A 38 8.06 -8.86 -15.81
CA THR A 38 7.30 -7.63 -16.08
C THR A 38 5.96 -7.68 -15.36
N LYS A 39 5.20 -8.78 -15.48
CA LYS A 39 3.94 -8.97 -14.74
C LYS A 39 4.13 -8.93 -13.23
N LEU A 40 5.22 -9.50 -12.70
CA LEU A 40 5.51 -9.46 -11.26
C LEU A 40 5.79 -8.04 -10.79
N ILE A 41 6.53 -7.25 -11.57
CA ILE A 41 6.81 -5.84 -11.27
C ILE A 41 5.54 -4.99 -11.38
N GLU A 42 4.72 -5.21 -12.40
CA GLU A 42 3.44 -4.51 -12.59
C GLU A 42 2.41 -4.85 -11.50
N ASN A 43 2.41 -6.08 -11.00
CA ASN A 43 1.53 -6.53 -9.93
C ASN A 43 2.07 -6.21 -8.53
N ALA A 44 3.34 -5.84 -8.40
CA ALA A 44 3.91 -5.40 -7.13
C ALA A 44 3.35 -4.01 -6.79
N GLN A 45 2.44 -3.97 -5.83
CA GLN A 45 1.95 -2.72 -5.25
C GLN A 45 3.14 -1.96 -4.66
N THR A 46 3.44 -0.78 -5.21
CA THR A 46 4.59 0.02 -4.77
C THR A 46 4.22 0.76 -3.49
N VAL A 47 4.92 0.44 -2.40
CA VAL A 47 4.79 1.17 -1.13
C VAL A 47 5.45 2.54 -1.26
N LEU A 48 4.66 3.59 -1.06
CA LEU A 48 5.07 4.99 -1.19
C LEU A 48 5.42 5.63 0.15
N TRP A 49 4.88 5.10 1.25
CA TRP A 49 5.17 5.55 2.60
C TRP A 49 4.84 4.44 3.60
N THR A 50 5.58 4.39 4.71
CA THR A 50 5.29 3.52 5.86
C THR A 50 5.41 4.29 7.17
N GLY A 51 4.61 3.89 8.16
CA GLY A 51 4.66 4.45 9.50
C GLY A 51 3.62 3.83 10.43
N ALA A 52 3.38 4.51 11.54
CA ALA A 52 2.32 4.16 12.49
C ALA A 52 1.89 5.43 13.21
N GLY A 53 0.95 6.17 12.63
CA GLY A 53 0.45 7.41 13.24
C GLY A 53 -0.98 7.76 12.84
N TYR A 54 -1.67 8.46 13.75
CA TYR A 54 -2.92 9.17 13.50
C TYR A 54 -2.57 10.66 13.33
N PRO A 55 -2.41 11.19 12.10
CA PRO A 55 -1.71 12.45 11.89
C PRO A 55 -2.46 13.65 12.54
N PRO A 56 -1.92 14.32 13.59
CA PRO A 56 -2.54 15.52 14.18
C PRO A 56 -2.41 16.73 13.23
N ALA A 57 -2.95 17.91 13.60
CA ALA A 57 -2.76 19.10 12.78
C ALA A 57 -1.26 19.41 12.60
N ALA A 58 -0.93 19.99 11.45
CA ALA A 58 0.43 20.33 11.01
C ALA A 58 1.41 19.14 10.82
N SER A 59 1.04 17.91 11.20
CA SER A 59 1.82 16.73 10.79
C SER A 59 1.69 16.52 9.29
N THR A 60 2.81 16.23 8.63
CA THR A 60 2.88 16.05 7.18
C THR A 60 3.43 14.66 6.87
N ILE A 61 2.74 13.94 5.99
CA ILE A 61 3.16 12.68 5.40
C ILE A 61 3.46 12.92 3.93
N THR A 62 4.64 12.50 3.48
CA THR A 62 5.10 12.73 2.10
C THR A 62 5.36 11.39 1.42
N PRO A 63 4.42 10.88 0.60
CA PRO A 63 4.64 9.72 -0.25
C PRO A 63 5.81 9.94 -1.21
N THR A 64 6.54 8.87 -1.56
CA THR A 64 7.68 8.94 -2.49
C THR A 64 7.27 9.23 -3.94
N LYS A 65 5.99 9.05 -4.27
CA LYS A 65 5.41 9.32 -5.60
C LYS A 65 4.17 10.18 -5.46
N LYS A 66 4.04 11.21 -6.30
CA LYS A 66 2.88 12.09 -6.26
C LYS A 66 1.62 11.36 -6.69
N LEU A 67 0.50 11.81 -6.16
CA LEU A 67 -0.82 11.28 -6.45
C LEU A 67 -1.14 11.35 -7.96
N SER A 68 -0.78 12.46 -8.63
CA SER A 68 -0.93 12.65 -10.07
C SER A 68 -0.03 11.75 -10.93
N GLU A 69 1.07 11.26 -10.36
CA GLU A 69 2.03 10.35 -11.02
C GLU A 69 1.65 8.88 -10.85
N CYS A 70 0.78 8.57 -9.87
CA CYS A 70 0.20 7.25 -9.72
C CYS A 70 -0.77 6.94 -10.86
N LYS A 71 -0.92 5.64 -11.18
CA LYS A 71 -1.86 5.18 -12.22
C LYS A 71 -3.30 5.59 -11.90
N ASN A 72 -3.80 5.24 -10.72
CA ASN A 72 -5.16 5.56 -10.26
C ASN A 72 -5.17 6.35 -8.95
N GLY A 73 -4.14 6.22 -8.10
CA GLY A 73 -3.94 7.08 -6.93
C GLY A 73 -3.19 6.39 -5.79
N TRP A 74 -3.59 6.71 -4.55
CA TRP A 74 -3.06 6.12 -3.33
C TRP A 74 -4.10 5.28 -2.60
N ILE A 75 -3.71 4.13 -2.05
CA ILE A 75 -4.46 3.44 -1.01
C ILE A 75 -3.81 3.78 0.32
N LEU A 76 -4.61 4.28 1.26
CA LEU A 76 -4.24 4.45 2.65
C LEU A 76 -4.59 3.17 3.40
N ARG A 77 -3.60 2.44 3.91
CA ARG A 77 -3.82 1.24 4.71
C ARG A 77 -3.75 1.58 6.19
N TRP A 78 -4.82 1.28 6.90
CA TRP A 78 -4.99 1.51 8.32
C TRP A 78 -4.88 0.20 9.09
N SER A 79 -4.53 0.27 10.37
CA SER A 79 -4.65 -0.85 11.31
C SER A 79 -5.02 -0.34 12.69
N ASP A 80 -5.46 -1.26 13.53
CA ASP A 80 -5.73 -1.04 14.95
C ASP A 80 -4.52 -0.42 15.69
N TYR A 81 -4.83 0.39 16.69
CA TYR A 81 -3.88 1.06 17.55
C TYR A 81 -4.42 1.24 18.97
N ASP A 82 -3.68 0.73 19.94
CA ASP A 82 -3.96 0.91 21.35
C ASP A 82 -3.19 2.11 21.92
N PRO A 83 -3.85 3.19 22.37
CA PRO A 83 -3.19 4.34 22.98
C PRO A 83 -2.32 3.94 24.18
N GLY A 84 -1.02 4.23 24.08
CA GLY A 84 -0.03 3.90 25.11
C GLY A 84 0.62 2.53 24.97
N VAL A 85 0.15 1.68 24.04
CA VAL A 85 0.76 0.39 23.73
C VAL A 85 1.45 0.44 22.35
N GLY A 86 0.71 0.80 21.30
CA GLY A 86 1.25 0.86 19.95
C GLY A 86 0.30 0.36 18.88
N SER A 87 0.81 0.27 17.66
CA SER A 87 0.09 -0.25 16.51
C SER A 87 0.04 -1.77 16.53
N ASN A 88 -1.13 -2.33 16.20
CA ASN A 88 -1.37 -3.76 16.13
C ASN A 88 -1.59 -4.19 14.68
N ASP A 89 -1.31 -5.45 14.36
CA ASP A 89 -1.55 -6.03 13.03
C ASP A 89 -2.95 -6.69 12.97
N TYR A 90 -3.96 -5.92 13.38
CA TYR A 90 -5.38 -6.27 13.39
C TYR A 90 -6.23 -5.21 12.68
N ASP A 91 -7.46 -5.61 12.31
CA ASP A 91 -8.51 -4.74 11.77
C ASP A 91 -8.01 -3.81 10.65
N PHE A 92 -7.30 -4.42 9.69
CA PHE A 92 -6.82 -3.71 8.51
C PHE A 92 -7.98 -3.19 7.66
N TYR A 93 -7.83 -1.96 7.20
CA TYR A 93 -8.78 -1.34 6.29
C TYR A 93 -8.07 -0.45 5.28
N GLU A 94 -8.54 -0.47 4.04
CA GLU A 94 -7.99 0.31 2.93
C GLU A 94 -8.97 1.42 2.51
N SER A 95 -8.47 2.65 2.46
CA SER A 95 -9.19 3.80 1.91
C SER A 95 -8.56 4.29 0.60
N PRO A 96 -9.31 4.33 -0.52
CA PRO A 96 -8.79 4.85 -1.77
C PRO A 96 -8.80 6.38 -1.81
N VAL A 97 -7.71 6.94 -2.30
CA VAL A 97 -7.56 8.36 -2.67
C VAL A 97 -7.27 8.41 -4.15
N PHE A 98 -8.29 8.76 -4.94
CA PHE A 98 -8.16 8.80 -6.40
C PHE A 98 -7.31 9.99 -6.85
N LYS A 99 -6.53 9.79 -7.91
CA LYS A 99 -5.60 10.81 -8.40
C LYS A 99 -6.24 12.14 -8.77
N GLN A 100 -7.52 12.11 -9.16
CA GLN A 100 -8.29 13.31 -9.47
C GLN A 100 -8.38 14.27 -8.26
N ARG A 101 -8.26 13.77 -7.02
CA ARG A 101 -8.24 14.60 -5.80
C ARG A 101 -7.09 15.60 -5.79
N GLY A 102 -5.91 15.20 -6.26
CA GLY A 102 -4.74 16.08 -6.40
C GLY A 102 -4.92 17.22 -7.41
N VAL A 103 -5.98 17.17 -8.23
CA VAL A 103 -6.31 18.20 -9.23
C VAL A 103 -7.53 19.01 -8.81
N SER A 104 -8.66 18.35 -8.55
CA SER A 104 -9.95 19.02 -8.33
C SER A 104 -10.19 19.45 -6.88
N ALA A 105 -9.46 18.86 -5.93
CA ALA A 105 -9.63 19.07 -4.49
C ALA A 105 -8.29 19.17 -3.74
N ASN A 106 -7.23 19.63 -4.42
CA ASN A 106 -5.90 19.74 -3.84
C ASN A 106 -5.91 20.58 -2.56
N GLY A 107 -5.39 20.01 -1.47
CA GLY A 107 -5.34 20.59 -0.13
C GLY A 107 -6.68 20.71 0.58
N LYS A 108 -7.75 20.09 0.07
CA LYS A 108 -9.06 20.09 0.73
C LYS A 108 -9.15 18.94 1.73
N SER A 109 -10.01 19.15 2.72
CA SER A 109 -10.30 18.16 3.76
C SER A 109 -11.08 17.00 3.15
N GLU A 110 -10.64 15.79 3.42
CA GLU A 110 -11.35 14.54 3.18
C GLU A 110 -11.57 13.82 4.51
N MET A 111 -12.68 13.12 4.63
CA MET A 111 -13.03 12.32 5.79
C MET A 111 -13.06 10.85 5.40
N PHE A 112 -12.48 10.00 6.24
CA PHE A 112 -12.42 8.56 6.05
C PHE A 112 -13.07 7.89 7.27
N GLU A 113 -14.14 7.15 7.04
CA GLU A 113 -14.75 6.27 8.03
C GLU A 113 -14.03 4.93 8.01
N ILE A 114 -13.38 4.60 9.12
CA ILE A 114 -12.58 3.38 9.26
C ILE A 114 -13.29 2.47 10.25
N PRO A 115 -13.71 1.25 9.85
CA PRO A 115 -14.24 0.28 10.78
C PRO A 115 -13.18 -0.13 11.81
N THR A 116 -13.54 -0.17 13.08
CA THR A 116 -12.66 -0.64 14.17
C THR A 116 -13.15 -1.92 14.83
N SER A 117 -14.45 -2.21 14.73
CA SER A 117 -15.02 -3.47 15.22
C SER A 117 -16.25 -3.84 14.40
N LEU A 118 -16.34 -5.10 14.02
CA LEU A 118 -17.49 -5.67 13.33
C LEU A 118 -17.93 -6.97 14.01
N SER A 119 -19.20 -7.02 14.42
CA SER A 119 -19.86 -8.24 14.90
C SER A 119 -21.18 -8.45 14.16
N ALA A 120 -21.88 -9.55 14.44
CA ALA A 120 -23.18 -9.85 13.84
C ALA A 120 -24.27 -8.81 14.16
N THR A 121 -24.10 -7.99 15.21
CA THR A 121 -25.12 -7.06 15.70
C THR A 121 -24.62 -5.63 15.88
N THR A 122 -23.31 -5.40 15.79
CA THR A 122 -22.71 -4.11 16.10
C THR A 122 -21.57 -3.82 15.13
N SER A 123 -21.53 -2.60 14.63
CA SER A 123 -20.41 -2.08 13.84
C SER A 123 -19.96 -0.77 14.47
N SER A 124 -18.65 -0.62 14.67
CA SER A 124 -18.04 0.60 15.18
C SER A 124 -17.06 1.14 14.16
N TYR A 125 -16.98 2.46 14.11
CA TYR A 125 -16.13 3.19 13.19
C TYR A 125 -15.47 4.35 13.92
N VAL A 126 -14.32 4.76 13.40
CA VAL A 126 -13.74 6.05 13.72
C VAL A 126 -13.66 6.90 12.46
N ASN A 127 -13.53 8.21 12.67
CA ASN A 127 -13.36 9.16 11.59
C ASN A 127 -11.92 9.66 11.56
N LYS A 128 -11.32 9.68 10.37
CA LYS A 128 -10.09 10.43 10.08
C LYS A 128 -10.41 11.63 9.23
N ARG A 129 -9.80 12.76 9.56
CA ARG A 129 -9.79 13.95 8.72
C ARG A 129 -8.38 14.23 8.23
N LEU A 130 -8.19 14.28 6.92
CA LEU A 130 -6.91 14.57 6.30
C LEU A 130 -7.07 15.64 5.23
N TYR A 131 -6.04 16.45 5.03
CA TYR A 131 -5.94 17.32 3.86
C TYR A 131 -5.07 16.65 2.82
N ILE A 132 -5.66 16.29 1.69
CA ILE A 132 -4.98 15.57 0.61
C ILE A 132 -4.42 16.56 -0.39
N TYR A 133 -3.11 16.52 -0.60
CA TYR A 133 -2.42 17.25 -1.66
C TYR A 133 -1.87 16.26 -2.68
N ASP A 134 -1.47 16.78 -3.84
CA ASP A 134 -0.83 15.97 -4.87
C ASP A 134 0.48 15.33 -4.40
N ASP A 135 1.23 15.98 -3.51
CA ASP A 135 2.56 15.55 -3.08
C ASP A 135 2.66 15.19 -1.59
N LYS A 136 1.58 15.35 -0.82
CA LYS A 136 1.58 15.11 0.62
C LYS A 136 0.18 14.94 1.20
N ILE A 137 0.13 14.51 2.45
CA ILE A 137 -1.05 14.47 3.30
C ILE A 137 -0.76 15.29 4.54
N VAL A 138 -1.69 16.13 4.96
CA VAL A 138 -1.60 16.88 6.23
C VAL A 138 -2.70 16.42 7.18
N GLY A 139 -2.35 16.19 8.44
CA GLY A 139 -3.27 15.77 9.48
C GLY A 139 -4.20 16.86 10.02
N HIS A 140 -5.08 16.47 10.94
CA HIS A 140 -6.03 17.34 11.62
C HIS A 140 -6.13 16.93 13.10
N ASP A 141 -6.37 17.88 14.02
CA ASP A 141 -6.38 17.62 15.46
C ASP A 141 -7.45 16.62 15.91
N ASP A 142 -8.60 16.59 15.24
CA ASP A 142 -9.63 15.55 15.44
C ASP A 142 -9.06 14.13 15.37
N ASN A 143 -7.97 13.88 14.64
CA ASN A 143 -7.35 12.54 14.56
C ASN A 143 -6.73 12.07 15.88
N SER A 144 -6.48 12.98 16.82
CA SER A 144 -5.89 12.67 18.14
C SER A 144 -6.93 12.58 19.25
N VAL A 145 -8.21 12.71 18.94
CA VAL A 145 -9.29 12.62 19.94
C VAL A 145 -9.39 11.18 20.43
N GLY A 146 -9.20 11.00 21.74
CA GLY A 146 -9.36 9.72 22.43
C GLY A 146 -10.82 9.32 22.61
N GLY A 147 -11.06 8.02 22.61
CA GLY A 147 -12.35 7.42 22.94
C GLY A 147 -12.37 7.02 24.42
N ASN A 148 -13.55 6.95 24.99
CA ASN A 148 -13.74 6.32 26.30
C ASN A 148 -14.16 4.90 25.96
N GLY A 149 -13.26 3.90 26.07
CA GLY A 149 -13.35 2.54 25.49
C GLY A 149 -14.54 1.64 25.86
N SER A 150 -15.70 2.21 26.22
CA SER A 150 -17.00 1.58 26.10
C SER A 150 -17.44 1.58 24.62
N SER A 151 -18.08 0.48 24.21
CA SER A 151 -18.38 0.05 22.84
C SER A 151 -19.25 0.98 21.96
N ALA A 152 -19.36 2.27 22.29
CA ALA A 152 -20.12 3.28 21.56
C ALA A 152 -19.29 4.50 21.11
N SER A 153 -18.00 4.63 21.45
CA SER A 153 -17.15 5.74 20.99
C SER A 153 -15.66 5.41 21.04
N TYR A 154 -15.17 4.64 20.06
CA TYR A 154 -13.73 4.54 19.82
C TYR A 154 -13.18 5.92 19.44
N GLY A 155 -11.97 6.21 19.92
CA GLY A 155 -11.31 7.48 19.62
C GLY A 155 -10.87 7.51 18.19
N SER A 156 -10.81 8.68 17.58
CA SER A 156 -10.12 8.81 16.31
C SER A 156 -8.68 8.34 16.40
N ASN A 157 -8.03 8.29 17.57
CA ASN A 157 -6.69 7.76 17.75
C ASN A 157 -6.57 6.22 17.81
N ASP A 158 -7.67 5.47 17.68
CA ASP A 158 -7.75 4.00 17.82
C ASP A 158 -7.28 3.21 16.58
N VAL A 159 -6.98 3.93 15.50
CA VAL A 159 -6.39 3.36 14.28
C VAL A 159 -5.30 4.28 13.76
N VAL A 160 -4.29 3.70 13.14
CA VAL A 160 -3.14 4.44 12.60
C VAL A 160 -2.96 4.15 11.12
N LEU A 161 -2.44 5.14 10.39
CA LEU A 161 -1.98 4.93 9.03
C LEU A 161 -0.69 4.11 9.08
N ARG A 162 -0.70 2.95 8.41
CA ARG A 162 0.43 2.05 8.32
C ARG A 162 1.21 2.25 7.04
N GLU A 163 0.49 2.38 5.93
CA GLU A 163 1.10 2.45 4.61
C GLU A 163 0.31 3.35 3.67
N ILE A 164 1.04 3.88 2.68
CA ILE A 164 0.47 4.44 1.47
C ILE A 164 1.02 3.61 0.32
N VAL A 165 0.14 3.01 -0.48
CA VAL A 165 0.55 2.24 -1.67
C VAL A 165 -0.01 2.85 -2.93
N GLU A 166 0.75 2.78 -4.03
CA GLU A 166 0.26 3.13 -5.35
C GLU A 166 -0.79 2.12 -5.83
N PHE A 167 -1.93 2.60 -6.34
CA PHE A 167 -2.93 1.77 -7.01
C PHE A 167 -3.37 2.34 -8.36
#